data_AF-A0A523MEZ4-F1
#
_entry.id   AF-A0A523MEZ4-F1
#
_cell.length_a   1.000
_cell.length_b   1.000
_cell.length_c   1.000
_cell.angle_alpha   90.00
_cell.angle_beta   90.00
_cell.angle_gamma   90.00
#
_symmetry.space_group_name_H-M   'P 1'
#
loop_
_entity.id
_entity.type
_entity.pdbx_description
1 polymer ?
#
loop_
_entity_poly.entity_id
_entity_poly.type
_entity_poly.pdbx_seq_one_letter_code
_entity_poly.pdbx_strand_id
1 'polypeptide(L)' 'MLLIASARCNGPALWQLPDGRRAVLVEDWVFNFGPDKLMPEVTFENGRVENIEDPGYGYHD' A
#
# COMPACT_ATOMS: atom_id res chain seq x y z
N MET A 1 0.59 9.59 -17.52
CA MET A 1 0.20 9.29 -16.13
C MET A 1 0.12 7.77 -16.01
N LEU A 2 1.23 7.14 -15.68
CA LEU A 2 1.28 5.70 -15.42
C LEU A 2 0.98 5.51 -13.93
N LEU A 3 -0.07 4.76 -13.59
CA LEU A 3 -0.35 4.36 -12.22
C LEU A 3 0.22 2.96 -12.04
N ILE A 4 1.45 2.84 -11.54
CA ILE A 4 1.99 1.54 -11.12
C ILE A 4 1.57 1.33 -9.66
N ALA A 5 0.37 0.79 -9.45
CA ALA A 5 -0.04 0.32 -8.14
C ALA A 5 0.58 -1.08 -7.91
N SER A 6 1.66 -1.15 -7.14
CA SER A 6 2.27 -2.40 -6.73
C SER A 6 1.76 -2.80 -5.34
N ALA A 7 0.64 -3.51 -5.27
CA ALA A 7 0.14 -4.05 -4.00
C ALA A 7 1.04 -5.21 -3.52
N ARG A 8 1.67 -5.06 -2.35
CA ARG A 8 2.26 -6.19 -1.62
C ARG A 8 1.25 -6.73 -0.61
N CYS A 9 0.55 -7.81 -0.95
CA CYS A 9 -0.26 -8.53 0.04
C CYS A 9 0.65 -9.44 0.87
N ASN A 10 0.98 -9.05 2.11
CA ASN A 10 1.79 -9.84 3.04
C ASN A 10 0.97 -10.84 3.92
N GLY A 11 -0.25 -11.22 3.52
CA GLY A 11 -1.10 -12.09 4.35
C GLY A 11 -2.11 -12.93 3.56
N PRO A 12 -2.55 -14.07 4.12
CA PRO A 12 -3.53 -14.94 3.48
C PRO A 12 -4.89 -14.23 3.42
N ALA A 13 -5.39 -14.05 2.20
CA ALA A 13 -6.74 -13.59 1.95
C ALA A 13 -7.76 -14.54 2.61
N LEU A 14 -8.55 -13.99 3.53
CA LEU A 14 -9.87 -14.48 3.95
C LEU A 14 -9.96 -15.95 4.41
N TRP A 15 -9.25 -16.31 5.50
CA TRP A 15 -9.69 -17.40 6.39
C TRP A 15 -9.54 -16.95 7.85
N GLN A 16 -10.57 -17.18 8.68
CA GLN A 16 -10.50 -16.94 10.13
C GLN A 16 -9.38 -17.82 10.69
N LEU A 17 -8.39 -17.22 11.34
CA LEU A 17 -7.33 -17.99 11.98
C LEU A 17 -7.93 -18.80 13.15
N PRO A 18 -7.48 -20.04 13.40
CA PRO A 18 -8.03 -20.88 14.46
C PRO A 18 -7.96 -20.28 15.87
N ASP A 19 -7.11 -19.26 16.06
CA ASP A 19 -6.89 -18.56 17.32
C ASP A 19 -7.90 -17.41 17.57
N GLY A 20 -8.90 -17.25 16.71
CA GLY A 20 -9.90 -16.18 16.83
C GLY A 20 -9.42 -14.82 16.33
N ARG A 21 -8.22 -14.73 15.74
CA ARG A 21 -7.75 -13.52 15.07
C ARG A 21 -8.37 -13.40 13.68
N ARG A 22 -8.67 -12.17 13.30
CA ARG A 22 -9.13 -11.85 11.95
C ARG A 22 -7.94 -11.37 11.14
N ALA A 23 -7.69 -12.02 10.01
CA ALA A 23 -6.81 -11.45 9.00
C ALA A 23 -7.50 -10.21 8.41
N VAL A 24 -6.78 -9.11 8.34
CA VAL A 24 -7.19 -7.90 7.62
C VAL A 24 -6.39 -7.82 6.32
N LEU A 25 -7.04 -7.37 5.25
CA LEU A 25 -6.34 -7.05 4.02
C LEU A 25 -5.55 -5.76 4.25
N VAL A 26 -4.23 -5.84 4.10
CA VAL A 26 -3.34 -4.67 4.13
C VAL A 26 -2.73 -4.51 2.74
N GLU A 27 -2.87 -3.32 2.16
CA GLU A 27 -2.36 -2.99 0.83
C GLU A 27 -1.49 -1.74 0.93
N ASP A 28 -0.27 -1.81 0.40
CA ASP A 28 0.62 -0.66 0.28
C ASP A 28 0.63 -0.16 -1.15
N TRP A 29 0.38 1.13 -1.34
CA TRP A 29 0.27 1.81 -2.63
C TRP A 29 1.29 2.92 -2.71
N VAL A 30 2.18 2.86 -3.70
CA VAL A 30 3.16 3.92 -3.96
C VAL A 30 2.72 4.72 -5.18
N PHE A 31 2.50 6.01 -5.02
CA PHE A 31 2.15 6.89 -6.14
C PHE A 31 3.40 7.57 -6.69
N ASN A 32 3.90 7.11 -7.84
CA ASN A 32 4.98 7.79 -8.54
C ASN A 32 4.43 8.92 -9.43
N PHE A 33 4.61 10.17 -9.01
CA PHE A 33 4.22 11.36 -9.78
C PHE A 33 5.38 11.94 -10.63
N GLY A 34 6.53 11.28 -10.65
CA GLY A 34 7.74 11.71 -11.36
C GLY A 34 8.81 12.31 -10.44
N PRO A 35 10.02 12.54 -10.96
CA PRO A 35 11.23 12.82 -10.18
C PRO A 35 11.18 14.11 -9.35
N ASP A 36 10.43 15.11 -9.80
CA ASP A 36 10.31 16.40 -9.10
C ASP A 36 9.12 16.45 -8.12
N LYS A 37 8.47 15.30 -7.88
CA LYS A 37 7.29 15.18 -7.04
C LYS A 37 7.53 14.18 -5.92
N LEU A 38 6.95 14.47 -4.76
CA LEU A 38 6.92 13.53 -3.64
C LEU A 38 6.16 12.27 -4.07
N MET A 39 6.67 11.12 -3.66
CA MET A 39 6.01 9.82 -3.83
C MET A 39 5.35 9.44 -2.52
N PRO A 40 4.04 9.68 -2.33
CA PRO A 40 3.38 9.18 -1.14
C PRO A 40 3.24 7.66 -1.24
N GLU A 41 3.59 7.00 -0.14
CA GLU A 41 3.28 5.61 0.13
C GLU A 41 2.07 5.58 1.07
N VAL A 42 1.00 4.92 0.64
CA VAL A 42 -0.28 4.88 1.34
C VAL A 42 -0.59 3.45 1.73
N THR A 43 -0.76 3.22 3.03
CA THR A 43 -1.19 1.92 3.55
C THR A 43 -2.69 1.93 3.77
N PHE A 44 -3.35 0.94 3.17
CA PHE A 44 -4.76 0.66 3.36
C PHE A 44 -4.95 -0.55 4.26
N GLU A 45 -5.82 -0.45 5.26
CA GLU A 45 -6.36 -1.60 5.97
C GLU A 45 -7.85 -1.75 5.67
N ASN A 46 -8.22 -2.89 5.07
CA ASN A 46 -9.60 -3.22 4.70
C ASN A 46 -10.30 -2.09 3.87
N GLY A 47 -9.54 -1.48 2.95
CA GLY A 47 -10.00 -0.39 2.10
C GLY A 47 -10.09 0.99 2.75
N ARG A 48 -9.59 1.14 3.99
CA ARG A 48 -9.44 2.45 4.66
C ARG A 48 -7.98 2.85 4.70
N VAL A 49 -7.70 4.13 4.46
CA VAL A 49 -6.35 4.68 4.62
C VAL A 49 -6.02 4.71 6.10
N GLU A 50 -4.98 4.00 6.50
CA GLU A 50 -4.48 4.00 7.87
C GLU A 50 -3.18 4.81 7.99
N ASN A 51 -2.36 4.84 6.94
CA ASN A 51 -1.10 5.58 6.96
C ASN A 51 -0.78 6.22 5.61
N ILE A 52 -0.09 7.37 5.66
CA ILE A 52 0.47 8.07 4.51
C ILE A 52 1.88 8.50 4.90
N GLU A 53 2.88 7.96 4.22
CA GLU A 53 4.28 8.32 4.38
C GLU A 53 4.82 8.96 3.11
N ASP A 54 5.79 9.86 3.27
CA ASP A 54 6.53 10.48 2.17
C ASP A 54 7.96 9.90 2.14
N PRO A 55 8.17 8.70 1.55
CA PRO A 55 9.49 8.06 1.47
C PRO A 55 10.55 8.84 0.67
N GLY A 56 10.14 9.85 -0.11
CA GLY A 56 11.05 10.73 -0.86
C GLY A 56 10.54 11.11 -2.25
N TYR A 57 11.48 11.29 -3.18
CA TYR A 57 11.22 11.73 -4.56
C TYR A 57 11.08 10.56 -5.54
N GLY A 58 10.34 10.82 -6.63
CA GLY A 58 10.18 9.97 -7.83
C GLY A 58 11.47 9.38 -8.40
N TYR A 59 11.42 8.15 -8.92
CA TYR A 59 12.45 7.62 -9.82
C TYR A 59 12.05 7.83 -11.29
N HIS A 60 13.03 7.95 -12.18
CA HIS A 60 12.79 7.94 -13.63
C HIS A 60 12.44 6.50 -14.06
N ASP A 61 11.20 6.28 -14.49
CA ASP A 61 10.76 5.07 -15.19
C ASP A 61 11.40 4.94 -16.59
#